data_AF-A0A1F3EXA3-F1
#
_entry.id   AF-A0A1F3EXA3-F1
#
_cell.length_a   1.000
_cell.length_b   1.000
_cell.length_c   1.000
_cell.angle_alpha   90.00
_cell.angle_beta   90.00
_cell.angle_gamma   90.00
#
_symmetry.space_group_name_H-M   'P 1'
#
loop_
_entity.id
_entity.type
_entity.pdbx_description
1 polymer ?
#
loop_
_entity_poly.entity_id
_entity_poly.type
_entity_poly.pdbx_seq_one_letter_code
_entity_poly.pdbx_strand_id
1 'polypeptide(L)'
;MDMISIDFNKSGGLVNATTNIDDNFKSKQSFTIDYLINIPKDRDLDITNRYGNVIVNELAAKGTFNVSYGNLTAGNLKAPAGNPASIIVNYGKADIESINDANLLFKYSKLYAGEIDHLVLDSKYSTVNLHKTSNLTLDSKYDGINIDEVGKLKSLSKYTNYKIGLLTGSFDLDTGYGSVRISKVDSKFEKIQIVNSYGGINIGLNELSYKLKADCSYCDVAYPTDRYKGDKIRDGQRVSLDGNVGTGGGSVTINSRYGGVKLIE
;
A
#
# COMPACT_ATOMS: atom_id res chain seq x y z
N MET A 1 -22.46 37.07 2.54
CA MET A 1 -21.95 36.05 3.48
C MET A 1 -23.09 35.33 4.19
N ASP A 2 -24.34 35.79 4.06
CA ASP A 2 -25.52 35.18 4.69
C ASP A 2 -25.96 33.82 4.12
N MET A 3 -25.30 33.34 3.06
CA MET A 3 -25.56 32.06 2.39
C MET A 3 -24.55 30.97 2.78
N ILE A 4 -23.60 31.30 3.66
CA ILE A 4 -22.69 30.33 4.26
C ILE A 4 -22.90 30.43 5.77
N SER A 5 -23.31 29.34 6.40
CA SER A 5 -23.43 29.24 7.85
C SER A 5 -22.54 28.13 8.39
N ILE A 6 -22.15 28.27 9.65
CA ILE A 6 -21.40 27.26 10.38
C ILE A 6 -22.20 26.91 11.63
N ASP A 7 -22.65 25.67 11.71
CA ASP A 7 -23.39 25.15 12.85
C ASP A 7 -22.42 24.43 13.79
N PHE A 8 -22.14 25.04 14.94
CA PHE A 8 -21.40 24.43 16.03
C PHE A 8 -22.36 23.97 17.13
N ASN A 9 -22.41 22.66 17.37
CA ASN A 9 -23.30 22.06 18.34
C ASN A 9 -22.55 21.14 19.31
N LYS A 10 -22.97 21.17 20.57
CA LYS A 10 -22.50 20.24 21.60
C LYS A 10 -23.69 19.45 22.14
N SER A 11 -23.62 18.12 22.05
CA SER A 11 -24.61 17.22 22.63
C SER A 11 -23.90 16.12 23.41
N GLY A 12 -24.07 16.12 24.74
CA GLY A 12 -23.32 15.24 25.62
C GLY A 12 -21.81 15.41 25.46
N GLY A 13 -21.12 14.32 25.11
CA GLY A 13 -19.68 14.29 24.86
C GLY A 13 -19.26 14.62 23.41
N LEU A 14 -20.22 14.85 22.50
CA LEU A 14 -19.95 15.11 21.09
C LEU A 14 -19.95 16.62 20.81
N VAL A 15 -18.95 17.08 20.07
CA VAL A 15 -18.90 18.43 19.48
C VAL A 15 -18.90 18.25 17.97
N ASN A 16 -19.89 18.82 17.29
CA ASN A 16 -20.01 18.82 15.84
C ASN A 16 -19.86 20.25 15.29
N ALA A 17 -19.20 20.35 14.14
CA ALA A 17 -19.08 21.56 13.34
C ALA A 17 -19.47 21.22 11.90
N THR A 18 -20.46 21.91 11.35
CA THR A 18 -20.92 21.70 9.97
C THR A 18 -20.99 23.03 9.22
N THR A 19 -20.31 23.10 8.08
CA THR A 19 -20.52 24.20 7.12
C THR A 19 -21.74 23.89 6.26
N ASN A 20 -22.70 24.82 6.21
CA ASN A 20 -23.79 24.79 5.24
C ASN A 20 -23.56 25.90 4.21
N ILE A 21 -23.62 25.54 2.93
CA ILE A 21 -23.58 26.50 1.82
C ILE A 21 -24.90 26.37 1.09
N ASP A 22 -25.64 27.47 0.96
CA ASP A 22 -26.92 27.52 0.25
C ASP A 22 -26.74 27.08 -1.21
N ASP A 23 -27.66 26.29 -1.76
CA ASP A 23 -27.58 25.81 -3.15
C ASP A 23 -27.58 26.94 -4.18
N ASN A 24 -28.15 28.10 -3.84
CA ASN A 24 -28.15 29.29 -4.70
C ASN A 24 -26.88 30.12 -4.56
N PHE A 25 -25.96 29.73 -3.67
CA PHE A 25 -24.69 30.41 -3.49
C PHE A 25 -23.87 30.34 -4.78
N LYS A 26 -23.81 31.47 -5.48
CA LYS A 26 -22.98 31.66 -6.68
C LYS A 26 -22.05 32.84 -6.42
N SER A 27 -20.78 32.57 -6.18
CA SER A 27 -19.76 33.61 -6.05
C SER A 27 -18.80 33.56 -7.22
N LYS A 28 -18.50 34.74 -7.79
CA LYS A 28 -17.36 34.94 -8.70
C LYS A 28 -16.06 35.29 -7.96
N GLN A 29 -16.15 35.51 -6.65
CA GLN A 29 -15.02 35.85 -5.79
C GLN A 29 -14.54 34.59 -5.06
N SER A 30 -13.22 34.43 -4.96
CA SER A 30 -12.59 33.39 -4.14
C SER A 30 -12.85 33.66 -2.67
N PHE A 31 -13.19 32.62 -1.91
CA PHE A 31 -13.33 32.65 -0.45
C PHE A 31 -12.76 31.36 0.15
N THR A 32 -12.46 31.39 1.44
CA THR A 32 -12.03 30.23 2.23
C THR A 32 -12.90 30.10 3.47
N ILE A 33 -13.00 28.89 4.00
CA ILE A 33 -13.64 28.59 5.28
C ILE A 33 -12.63 27.80 6.09
N ASP A 34 -12.00 28.48 7.04
CA ASP A 34 -10.86 27.93 7.78
C ASP A 34 -11.30 27.59 9.20
N TYR A 35 -11.09 26.32 9.57
CA TYR A 35 -11.34 25.82 10.92
C TYR A 35 -10.00 25.60 11.65
N LEU A 36 -9.93 26.09 12.89
CA LEU A 36 -8.91 25.70 13.86
C LEU A 36 -9.62 25.09 15.07
N ILE A 37 -9.50 23.77 15.20
CA ILE A 37 -10.16 23.02 16.28
C ILE A 37 -9.07 22.41 17.17
N ASN A 38 -9.08 22.80 18.44
CA ASN A 38 -8.20 22.22 19.46
C ASN A 38 -8.99 21.17 20.24
N ILE A 39 -8.61 19.90 20.11
CA ILE A 39 -9.17 18.79 20.87
C ILE A 39 -8.07 18.03 21.62
N PRO A 40 -8.39 17.40 22.75
CA PRO A 40 -7.51 16.41 23.34
C PRO A 40 -7.30 15.23 22.38
N LYS A 41 -6.07 14.74 22.27
CA LYS A 41 -5.72 13.64 21.35
C LYS A 41 -6.42 12.31 21.64
N ASP A 42 -6.95 12.14 22.85
CA ASP A 42 -7.65 10.93 23.31
C ASP A 42 -9.15 10.93 22.95
N ARG A 43 -9.59 11.84 22.07
CA ARG A 43 -10.96 11.94 21.60
C ARG A 43 -11.09 11.48 20.16
N ASP A 44 -12.11 10.68 19.92
CA ASP A 44 -12.42 10.21 18.58
C ASP A 44 -12.67 11.41 17.64
N LEU A 45 -12.17 11.29 16.42
CA LEU A 45 -12.20 12.35 15.42
C LEU A 45 -12.79 11.80 14.11
N ASP A 46 -13.88 12.42 13.66
CA ASP A 46 -14.53 12.14 12.38
C ASP A 46 -14.51 13.43 11.54
N ILE A 47 -13.82 13.40 10.41
CA ILE A 47 -13.69 14.53 9.49
C ILE A 47 -14.17 14.08 8.11
N THR A 48 -15.18 14.78 7.59
CA THR A 48 -15.54 14.74 6.18
C THR A 48 -15.29 16.11 5.58
N ASN A 49 -14.38 16.19 4.61
CA ASN A 49 -14.04 17.41 3.92
C ASN A 49 -14.08 17.23 2.40
N ARG A 50 -14.75 18.14 1.72
CA ARG A 50 -14.80 18.20 0.25
C ARG A 50 -14.37 19.60 -0.17
N TYR A 51 -13.31 19.69 -0.96
CA TYR A 51 -12.64 20.93 -1.37
C TYR A 51 -11.92 21.64 -0.22
N GLY A 52 -10.65 21.28 -0.02
CA GLY A 52 -9.79 21.90 0.98
C GLY A 52 -8.86 20.90 1.66
N ASN A 53 -7.94 21.41 2.46
CA ASN A 53 -6.96 20.56 3.14
C ASN A 53 -7.39 20.26 4.58
N VAL A 54 -7.04 19.07 5.05
CA VAL A 54 -7.19 18.65 6.44
C VAL A 54 -5.80 18.43 7.00
N ILE A 55 -5.52 19.03 8.17
CA ILE A 55 -4.24 18.88 8.87
C ILE A 55 -4.55 18.35 10.27
N VAL A 56 -3.92 17.23 10.64
CA VAL A 56 -4.07 16.57 11.94
C VAL A 56 -2.69 16.31 12.50
N ASN A 57 -2.36 16.89 13.66
CA ASN A 57 -1.01 16.76 14.21
C ASN A 57 -0.81 15.42 14.93
N GLU A 58 -1.65 15.13 15.94
CA GLU A 58 -1.58 13.89 16.71
C GLU A 58 -2.99 13.45 17.08
N LEU A 59 -3.25 12.14 16.98
CA LEU A 59 -4.48 11.51 17.45
C LEU A 59 -4.13 10.18 18.14
N ALA A 60 -4.68 9.95 19.33
CA ALA A 60 -4.54 8.71 20.09
C ALA A 60 -5.92 8.14 20.44
N ALA A 61 -6.77 8.05 19.42
CA ALA A 61 -8.16 7.66 19.49
C ALA A 61 -8.64 7.15 18.11
N LYS A 62 -9.92 6.82 17.96
CA LYS A 62 -10.45 6.42 16.65
C LYS A 62 -10.44 7.63 15.70
N GLY A 63 -9.91 7.43 14.49
CA GLY A 63 -9.84 8.46 13.47
C GLY A 63 -10.51 8.01 12.18
N THR A 64 -11.48 8.80 11.70
CA THR A 64 -12.11 8.64 10.39
C THR A 64 -11.90 9.92 9.59
N PHE A 65 -11.31 9.80 8.41
CA PHE A 65 -10.99 10.94 7.55
C PHE A 65 -11.46 10.66 6.12
N ASN A 66 -12.46 11.39 5.66
CA ASN A 66 -12.93 11.35 4.28
C ASN A 66 -12.63 12.68 3.59
N VAL A 67 -11.61 12.70 2.74
CA VAL A 67 -11.12 13.90 2.07
C VAL A 67 -11.27 13.74 0.56
N SER A 68 -12.00 14.66 -0.06
CA SER A 68 -12.18 14.67 -1.52
C SER A 68 -11.83 16.02 -2.12
N TYR A 69 -11.10 16.01 -3.24
CA TYR A 69 -10.62 17.23 -3.91
C TYR A 69 -9.79 18.13 -2.97
N GLY A 70 -8.90 17.51 -2.22
CA GLY A 70 -8.20 18.12 -1.10
C GLY A 70 -7.08 17.22 -0.60
N ASN A 71 -6.19 17.77 0.22
CA ASN A 71 -5.08 17.00 0.78
C ASN A 71 -5.29 16.71 2.26
N LEU A 72 -4.80 15.56 2.71
CA LEU A 72 -4.66 15.21 4.12
C LEU A 72 -3.18 15.28 4.50
N THR A 73 -2.87 15.99 5.58
CA THR A 73 -1.60 15.90 6.28
C THR A 73 -1.85 15.39 7.68
N ALA A 74 -1.29 14.24 8.02
CA ALA A 74 -1.42 13.63 9.35
C ALA A 74 -0.02 13.41 9.93
N GLY A 75 0.20 13.81 11.18
CA GLY A 75 1.38 13.41 11.95
C GLY A 75 1.19 11.99 12.48
N ASN A 76 1.19 11.83 13.80
CA ASN A 76 1.09 10.53 14.44
C ASN A 76 -0.36 10.15 14.77
N LEU A 77 -0.85 9.05 14.18
CA LEU A 77 -2.16 8.48 14.48
C LEU A 77 -2.00 7.14 15.20
N LYS A 78 -2.39 7.10 16.46
CA LYS A 78 -2.40 5.90 17.31
C LYS A 78 -3.82 5.37 17.47
N ALA A 79 -4.20 4.51 16.54
CA ALA A 79 -5.45 3.77 16.54
C ALA A 79 -5.54 2.84 17.76
N PRO A 80 -6.69 2.79 18.47
CA PRO A 80 -6.93 1.82 19.53
C PRO A 80 -6.87 0.38 18.99
N ALA A 81 -6.46 -0.57 19.83
CA ALA A 81 -6.38 -1.98 19.45
C ALA A 81 -7.71 -2.48 18.82
N GLY A 82 -7.61 -3.13 17.66
CA GLY A 82 -8.76 -3.64 16.92
C GLY A 82 -9.66 -2.57 16.27
N ASN A 83 -9.25 -1.30 16.27
CA ASN A 83 -9.98 -0.18 15.67
C ASN A 83 -9.03 0.62 14.76
N PRO A 84 -8.64 0.08 13.59
CA PRO A 84 -7.76 0.77 12.65
C PRO A 84 -8.30 2.16 12.28
N ALA A 85 -7.39 3.11 12.05
CA ALA A 85 -7.74 4.40 11.49
C ALA A 85 -8.31 4.22 10.07
N SER A 86 -9.39 4.93 9.74
CA SER A 86 -10.05 4.86 8.43
C SER A 86 -9.77 6.14 7.66
N ILE A 87 -9.08 6.04 6.52
CA ILE A 87 -8.75 7.21 5.69
C ILE A 87 -9.16 6.92 4.24
N ILE A 88 -10.00 7.80 3.71
CA ILE A 88 -10.48 7.78 2.33
C ILE A 88 -10.02 9.08 1.67
N VAL A 89 -9.23 8.99 0.61
CA VAL A 89 -8.78 10.15 -0.16
C VAL A 89 -9.10 9.98 -1.66
N ASN A 90 -9.97 10.83 -2.17
CA ASN A 90 -10.35 10.86 -3.58
C ASN A 90 -9.86 12.17 -4.24
N TYR A 91 -9.14 12.05 -5.36
CA TYR A 91 -8.63 13.20 -6.11
C TYR A 91 -7.76 14.14 -5.26
N GLY A 92 -6.81 13.56 -4.53
CA GLY A 92 -6.01 14.29 -3.55
C GLY A 92 -4.66 13.65 -3.22
N LYS A 93 -3.96 14.24 -2.25
CA LYS A 93 -2.73 13.68 -1.66
C LYS A 93 -2.95 13.42 -0.17
N ALA A 94 -2.46 12.30 0.35
CA ALA A 94 -2.21 12.13 1.77
C ALA A 94 -0.71 12.12 2.06
N ASP A 95 -0.31 12.83 3.10
CA ASP A 95 1.03 12.84 3.69
C ASP A 95 0.89 12.44 5.16
N ILE A 96 1.42 11.28 5.53
CA ILE A 96 1.18 10.64 6.82
C ILE A 96 2.52 10.29 7.46
N GLU A 97 2.79 10.81 8.66
CA GLU A 97 4.03 10.52 9.37
C GLU A 97 4.05 9.08 9.90
N SER A 98 3.08 8.71 10.74
CA SER A 98 3.00 7.34 11.29
C SER A 98 1.59 6.90 11.67
N ILE A 99 1.28 5.62 11.46
CA ILE A 99 0.05 4.96 11.94
C ILE A 99 0.33 3.53 12.41
N ASN A 100 -0.16 3.11 13.56
CA ASN A 100 0.00 1.71 14.00
C ASN A 100 -0.96 0.72 13.31
N ASP A 101 -2.17 1.12 12.95
CA ASP A 101 -3.16 0.25 12.30
C ASP A 101 -4.11 1.08 11.42
N ALA A 102 -4.21 0.76 10.14
CA ALA A 102 -4.91 1.58 9.15
C ALA A 102 -5.65 0.79 8.06
N ASN A 103 -6.86 1.27 7.75
CA ASN A 103 -7.62 0.94 6.55
C ASN A 103 -7.68 2.17 5.64
N LEU A 104 -7.05 2.07 4.46
CA LEU A 104 -6.88 3.17 3.53
C LEU A 104 -7.61 2.89 2.20
N LEU A 105 -8.28 3.90 1.65
CA LEU A 105 -8.87 3.85 0.31
C LEU A 105 -8.44 5.07 -0.51
N PHE A 106 -7.74 4.83 -1.61
CA PHE A 106 -7.20 5.88 -2.48
C PHE A 106 -7.70 5.72 -3.92
N LYS A 107 -8.33 6.77 -4.47
CA LYS A 107 -8.77 6.80 -5.88
C LYS A 107 -8.32 8.07 -6.56
N TYR A 108 -7.57 7.93 -7.65
CA TYR A 108 -6.99 9.06 -8.38
C TYR A 108 -6.15 9.98 -7.48
N SER A 109 -5.37 9.37 -6.58
CA SER A 109 -4.73 10.05 -5.46
C SER A 109 -3.25 9.67 -5.31
N LYS A 110 -2.56 10.33 -4.39
CA LYS A 110 -1.19 10.00 -3.99
C LYS A 110 -1.10 9.78 -2.49
N LEU A 111 -0.45 8.69 -2.08
CA LEU A 111 -0.13 8.40 -0.69
C LEU A 111 1.38 8.50 -0.48
N TYR A 112 1.78 9.25 0.54
CA TYR A 112 3.12 9.24 1.13
C TYR A 112 2.94 8.91 2.60
N ALA A 113 3.52 7.80 3.05
CA ALA A 113 3.50 7.42 4.45
C ALA A 113 4.89 7.06 4.95
N GLY A 114 5.24 7.53 6.15
CA GLY A 114 6.44 7.14 6.87
C GLY A 114 6.32 5.70 7.37
N GLU A 115 5.89 5.54 8.62
CA GLU A 115 5.82 4.22 9.25
C GLU A 115 4.36 3.77 9.44
N ILE A 116 4.00 2.62 8.88
CA ILE A 116 2.70 1.99 9.15
C ILE A 116 2.86 0.53 9.58
N ASP A 117 2.50 0.17 10.81
CA ASP A 117 2.70 -1.22 11.27
C ASP A 117 1.77 -2.18 10.51
N HIS A 118 0.46 -1.92 10.53
CA HIS A 118 -0.55 -2.74 9.84
C HIS A 118 -1.35 -1.88 8.86
N LEU A 119 -1.32 -2.27 7.60
CA LEU A 119 -1.97 -1.54 6.52
C LEU A 119 -2.84 -2.47 5.67
N VAL A 120 -4.13 -2.14 5.58
CA VAL A 120 -5.01 -2.61 4.51
C VAL A 120 -5.26 -1.45 3.56
N LEU A 121 -4.91 -1.62 2.29
CA LEU A 121 -5.00 -0.57 1.27
C LEU A 121 -5.77 -1.05 0.04
N ASP A 122 -6.84 -0.33 -0.31
CA ASP A 122 -7.50 -0.39 -1.62
C ASP A 122 -7.10 0.85 -2.42
N SER A 123 -6.41 0.64 -3.53
CA SER A 123 -5.87 1.70 -4.36
C SER A 123 -6.27 1.52 -5.83
N LYS A 124 -6.68 2.64 -6.45
CA LYS A 124 -7.02 2.68 -7.87
C LYS A 124 -6.53 3.97 -8.53
N TYR A 125 -5.86 3.85 -9.67
CA TYR A 125 -5.33 4.97 -10.46
C TYR A 125 -4.47 5.95 -9.63
N SER A 126 -3.64 5.42 -8.74
CA SER A 126 -2.96 6.15 -7.68
C SER A 126 -1.47 5.83 -7.63
N THR A 127 -0.73 6.64 -6.86
CA THR A 127 0.68 6.36 -6.53
C THR A 127 0.82 6.21 -5.03
N VAL A 128 1.46 5.13 -4.60
CA VAL A 128 1.66 4.78 -3.20
C VAL A 128 3.16 4.77 -2.91
N ASN A 129 3.59 5.57 -1.94
CA ASN A 129 4.97 5.61 -1.47
C ASN A 129 4.97 5.36 0.04
N LEU A 130 5.55 4.23 0.47
CA LEU A 130 5.66 3.84 1.87
C LEU A 130 7.13 3.77 2.25
N HIS A 131 7.53 4.43 3.33
CA HIS A 131 8.88 4.26 3.85
C HIS A 131 9.03 2.89 4.52
N LYS A 132 8.20 2.59 5.52
CA LYS A 132 8.25 1.29 6.21
C LYS A 132 6.88 0.77 6.56
N THR A 133 6.63 -0.51 6.29
CA THR A 133 5.44 -1.20 6.80
C THR A 133 5.70 -2.62 7.24
N SER A 134 5.15 -3.02 8.39
CA SER A 134 5.35 -4.37 8.92
C SER A 134 4.45 -5.38 8.21
N ASN A 135 3.17 -5.05 7.99
CA ASN A 135 2.20 -5.89 7.31
C ASN A 135 1.34 -5.06 6.34
N LEU A 136 1.40 -5.39 5.05
CA LEU A 136 0.61 -4.77 4.00
C LEU A 136 -0.30 -5.80 3.33
N THR A 137 -1.61 -5.55 3.35
CA THR A 137 -2.59 -6.19 2.47
C THR A 137 -3.07 -5.17 1.44
N LEU A 138 -2.91 -5.47 0.15
CA LEU A 138 -3.13 -4.52 -0.94
C LEU A 138 -4.06 -5.09 -2.02
N ASP A 139 -5.13 -4.37 -2.36
CA ASP A 139 -5.81 -4.49 -3.65
C ASP A 139 -5.45 -3.25 -4.48
N SER A 140 -4.78 -3.47 -5.61
CA SER A 140 -4.25 -2.40 -6.44
C SER A 140 -4.64 -2.52 -7.91
N LYS A 141 -5.08 -1.40 -8.49
CA LYS A 141 -5.55 -1.36 -9.88
C LYS A 141 -5.07 -0.09 -10.57
N TYR A 142 -4.19 -0.25 -11.57
CA TYR A 142 -3.60 0.86 -12.33
C TYR A 142 -2.71 1.77 -11.49
N ASP A 143 -1.89 1.21 -10.60
CA ASP A 143 -1.08 1.99 -9.67
C ASP A 143 0.43 1.85 -9.88
N GLY A 144 1.17 2.80 -9.29
CA GLY A 144 2.58 2.68 -9.00
C GLY A 144 2.80 2.54 -7.49
N ILE A 145 3.46 1.46 -7.07
CA ILE A 145 3.71 1.11 -5.67
C ILE A 145 5.22 1.16 -5.41
N ASN A 146 5.65 2.08 -4.56
CA ASN A 146 7.03 2.22 -4.10
C ASN A 146 7.08 1.98 -2.58
N ILE A 147 7.93 1.05 -2.14
CA ILE A 147 8.09 0.72 -0.71
C ILE A 147 9.57 0.60 -0.40
N ASP A 148 10.08 1.34 0.58
CA ASP A 148 11.50 1.22 0.93
C ASP A 148 11.74 -0.08 1.71
N GLU A 149 10.95 -0.36 2.76
CA GLU A 149 11.01 -1.60 3.54
C GLU A 149 9.62 -2.18 3.83
N VAL A 150 9.45 -3.48 3.58
CA VAL A 150 8.23 -4.22 3.95
C VAL A 150 8.55 -5.54 4.65
N GLY A 151 7.84 -5.78 5.76
CA GLY A 151 7.86 -7.07 6.46
C GLY A 151 7.11 -8.14 5.68
N LYS A 152 5.79 -8.05 5.67
CA LYS A 152 4.90 -8.98 4.97
C LYS A 152 4.02 -8.22 4.00
N LEU A 153 3.97 -8.67 2.75
CA LEU A 153 3.11 -8.11 1.71
C LEU A 153 2.25 -9.20 1.11
N LYS A 154 0.93 -9.01 1.16
CA LYS A 154 -0.05 -9.78 0.41
C LYS A 154 -0.79 -8.86 -0.55
N SER A 155 -0.77 -9.18 -1.84
CA SER A 155 -1.33 -8.28 -2.85
C SER A 155 -2.06 -9.00 -3.98
N LEU A 156 -3.21 -8.44 -4.35
CA LEU A 156 -3.91 -8.72 -5.61
C LEU A 156 -3.83 -7.48 -6.49
N SER A 157 -3.32 -7.63 -7.72
CA SER A 157 -3.09 -6.45 -8.57
C SER A 157 -3.36 -6.62 -10.05
N LYS A 158 -3.79 -5.52 -10.68
CA LYS A 158 -3.94 -5.42 -12.14
C LYS A 158 -3.36 -4.11 -12.65
N TYR A 159 -2.58 -4.17 -13.72
CA TYR A 159 -1.88 -3.02 -14.31
C TYR A 159 -1.06 -2.22 -13.29
N THR A 160 -0.35 -2.91 -12.42
CA THR A 160 0.34 -2.30 -11.27
C THR A 160 1.83 -2.59 -11.30
N ASN A 161 2.64 -1.57 -11.03
CA ASN A 161 4.09 -1.71 -10.96
C ASN A 161 4.57 -1.59 -9.50
N TYR A 162 5.45 -2.50 -9.10
CA TYR A 162 6.04 -2.56 -7.77
C TYR A 162 7.54 -2.27 -7.83
N LYS A 163 7.99 -1.35 -6.97
CA LYS A 163 9.39 -1.14 -6.62
C LYS A 163 9.54 -1.25 -5.12
N ILE A 164 10.20 -2.31 -4.67
CA ILE A 164 10.44 -2.61 -3.25
C ILE A 164 11.95 -2.58 -3.02
N GLY A 165 12.38 -1.83 -2.00
CA GLY A 165 13.78 -1.80 -1.57
C GLY A 165 14.16 -3.10 -0.88
N LEU A 166 13.61 -3.32 0.31
CA LEU A 166 13.90 -4.47 1.17
C LEU A 166 12.62 -5.23 1.54
N LEU A 167 12.61 -6.54 1.28
CA LEU A 167 11.61 -7.47 1.82
C LEU A 167 12.24 -8.25 2.99
N THR A 168 11.67 -8.16 4.19
CA THR A 168 12.25 -8.83 5.37
C THR A 168 11.55 -10.12 5.80
N GLY A 169 10.32 -10.36 5.35
CA GLY A 169 9.49 -11.49 5.79
C GLY A 169 8.89 -12.29 4.65
N SER A 170 7.65 -11.95 4.25
CA SER A 170 6.87 -12.74 3.29
C SER A 170 6.30 -11.90 2.15
N PHE A 171 6.26 -12.47 0.96
CA PHE A 171 5.67 -11.84 -0.22
C PHE A 171 4.70 -12.81 -0.89
N ASP A 172 3.43 -12.44 -0.98
CA ASP A 172 2.35 -13.21 -1.63
C ASP A 172 1.66 -12.30 -2.66
N LEU A 173 1.95 -12.54 -3.94
CA LEU A 173 1.49 -11.69 -5.03
C LEU A 173 0.67 -12.49 -6.03
N ASP A 174 -0.53 -12.01 -6.34
CA ASP A 174 -1.30 -12.37 -7.53
C ASP A 174 -1.41 -11.14 -8.43
N THR A 175 -0.76 -11.19 -9.60
CA THR A 175 -0.73 -10.06 -10.53
C THR A 175 -1.13 -10.44 -11.96
N GLY A 176 -2.02 -9.63 -12.53
CA GLY A 176 -2.48 -9.78 -13.91
C GLY A 176 -1.52 -9.16 -14.93
N TYR A 177 -1.34 -7.84 -14.84
CA TYR A 177 -0.47 -7.06 -15.71
C TYR A 177 0.40 -6.16 -14.85
N GLY A 178 1.70 -6.11 -15.09
CA GLY A 178 2.57 -5.24 -14.31
C GLY A 178 4.03 -5.62 -14.35
N SER A 179 4.82 -4.96 -13.50
CA SER A 179 6.20 -5.32 -13.25
C SER A 179 6.49 -5.31 -11.75
N VAL A 180 7.38 -6.19 -11.31
CA VAL A 180 7.79 -6.28 -9.92
C VAL A 180 9.29 -6.22 -9.86
N ARG A 181 9.81 -5.31 -9.04
CA ARG A 181 11.22 -5.29 -8.64
C ARG A 181 11.31 -5.28 -7.12
N ILE A 182 11.96 -6.29 -6.55
CA ILE A 182 12.40 -6.32 -5.16
C ILE A 182 13.92 -6.29 -5.19
N SER A 183 14.51 -5.22 -4.67
CA SER A 183 15.95 -4.98 -4.80
C SER A 183 16.76 -5.92 -3.92
N LYS A 184 16.27 -6.20 -2.70
CA LYS A 184 16.90 -7.12 -1.77
C LYS A 184 15.86 -7.85 -0.92
N VAL A 185 16.15 -9.11 -0.64
CA VAL A 185 15.42 -9.92 0.33
C VAL A 185 16.33 -10.20 1.53
N ASP A 186 15.79 -10.10 2.74
CA ASP A 186 16.50 -10.49 3.96
C ASP A 186 16.70 -12.00 4.01
N SER A 187 17.87 -12.44 4.52
CA SER A 187 18.20 -13.86 4.69
C SER A 187 17.19 -14.67 5.52
N LYS A 188 16.40 -14.00 6.37
CA LYS A 188 15.40 -14.61 7.26
C LYS A 188 14.00 -14.68 6.65
N PHE A 189 13.85 -14.38 5.36
CA PHE A 189 12.55 -14.45 4.71
C PHE A 189 11.93 -15.85 4.84
N GLU A 190 10.61 -15.89 5.02
CA GLU A 190 9.88 -17.14 5.22
C GLU A 190 9.42 -17.71 3.87
N LYS A 191 8.79 -16.86 3.06
CA LYS A 191 8.06 -17.26 1.86
C LYS A 191 7.97 -16.15 0.82
N ILE A 192 8.18 -16.51 -0.44
CA ILE A 192 7.87 -15.72 -1.62
C ILE A 192 6.98 -16.58 -2.50
N GLN A 193 5.75 -16.14 -2.74
CA GLN A 193 4.78 -16.78 -3.62
C GLN A 193 4.30 -15.78 -4.66
N ILE A 194 4.35 -16.17 -5.92
CA ILE A 194 4.02 -15.30 -7.04
C ILE A 194 3.14 -16.06 -8.03
N VAL A 195 1.98 -15.50 -8.33
CA VAL A 195 1.13 -15.84 -9.45
C VAL A 195 1.16 -14.64 -10.41
N ASN A 196 1.70 -14.84 -11.60
CA ASN A 196 1.88 -13.79 -12.60
C ASN A 196 1.24 -14.21 -13.93
N SER A 197 0.38 -13.36 -14.49
CA SER A 197 -0.25 -13.63 -15.80
C SER A 197 0.44 -12.95 -16.97
N TYR A 198 0.96 -11.74 -16.76
CA TYR A 198 1.70 -10.94 -17.74
C TYR A 198 2.58 -9.93 -17.00
N GLY A 199 3.89 -10.12 -17.02
CA GLY A 199 4.76 -9.17 -16.34
C GLY A 199 6.17 -9.65 -16.11
N GLY A 200 7.09 -8.69 -16.00
CA GLY A 200 8.47 -8.97 -15.60
C GLY A 200 8.59 -8.98 -14.08
N ILE A 201 9.18 -10.04 -13.53
CA ILE A 201 9.46 -10.18 -12.11
C ILE A 201 10.97 -10.17 -11.92
N ASN A 202 11.49 -9.29 -11.07
CA ASN A 202 12.89 -9.27 -10.65
C ASN A 202 12.98 -9.23 -9.12
N ILE A 203 13.70 -10.18 -8.53
CA ILE A 203 13.87 -10.31 -7.08
C ILE A 203 15.33 -10.59 -6.78
N GLY A 204 15.97 -9.67 -6.05
CA GLY A 204 17.34 -9.81 -5.57
C GLY A 204 17.45 -10.84 -4.44
N LEU A 205 17.69 -12.10 -4.81
CA LEU A 205 17.96 -13.24 -3.91
C LEU A 205 19.43 -13.68 -3.92
N ASN A 206 20.34 -12.84 -4.44
CA ASN A 206 21.76 -13.16 -4.59
C ASN A 206 22.36 -13.67 -3.27
N GLU A 207 23.22 -14.69 -3.36
CA GLU A 207 23.87 -15.35 -2.22
C GLU A 207 22.96 -16.09 -1.22
N LEU A 208 21.63 -15.87 -1.24
CA LEU A 208 20.71 -16.57 -0.35
C LEU A 208 20.57 -18.04 -0.73
N SER A 209 20.25 -18.86 0.26
CA SER A 209 19.83 -20.25 0.08
C SER A 209 18.33 -20.35 0.26
N TYR A 210 17.65 -21.08 -0.63
CA TYR A 210 16.20 -21.17 -0.64
C TYR A 210 15.70 -22.42 -1.38
N LYS A 211 14.47 -22.83 -1.07
CA LYS A 211 13.74 -23.84 -1.84
C LYS A 211 13.08 -23.15 -3.02
N LEU A 212 13.19 -23.71 -4.21
CA LEU A 212 12.64 -23.15 -5.44
C LEU A 212 11.66 -24.15 -6.08
N LYS A 213 10.42 -23.70 -6.23
CA LYS A 213 9.42 -24.33 -7.08
C LYS A 213 8.91 -23.33 -8.09
N ALA A 214 9.12 -23.58 -9.38
CA ALA A 214 8.69 -22.66 -10.42
C ALA A 214 8.02 -23.42 -11.56
N ASP A 215 6.86 -22.92 -11.99
CA ASP A 215 6.16 -23.33 -13.20
C ASP A 215 5.97 -22.08 -14.07
N CYS A 216 6.67 -22.06 -15.21
CA CYS A 216 6.65 -20.96 -16.17
C CYS A 216 6.08 -21.47 -17.50
N SER A 217 5.06 -20.83 -18.04
CA SER A 217 4.57 -21.07 -19.41
C SER A 217 4.81 -19.82 -20.26
N TYR A 218 5.45 -19.97 -21.41
CA TYR A 218 5.84 -18.86 -22.29
C TYR A 218 6.74 -17.83 -21.60
N CYS A 219 7.59 -18.30 -20.70
CA CYS A 219 8.55 -17.49 -19.95
C CYS A 219 9.75 -18.33 -19.52
N ASP A 220 10.84 -17.64 -19.19
CA ASP A 220 12.03 -18.23 -18.59
C ASP A 220 12.22 -17.71 -17.17
N VAL A 221 12.93 -18.50 -16.36
CA VAL A 221 13.34 -18.17 -15.00
C VAL A 221 14.86 -18.10 -14.97
N ALA A 222 15.42 -16.93 -14.64
CA ALA A 222 16.85 -16.76 -14.38
C ALA A 222 17.11 -16.94 -12.88
N TYR A 223 18.03 -17.84 -12.54
CA TYR A 223 18.40 -18.22 -11.17
C TYR A 223 19.87 -18.64 -11.14
N PRO A 224 20.52 -18.72 -9.95
CA PRO A 224 21.91 -19.17 -9.81
C PRO A 224 22.05 -20.67 -10.16
N THR A 225 22.36 -20.98 -11.42
CA THR A 225 22.39 -22.36 -11.95
C THR A 225 23.50 -23.21 -11.35
N ASP A 226 24.61 -22.59 -10.98
CA ASP A 226 25.77 -23.21 -10.31
C ASP A 226 25.47 -23.66 -8.88
N ARG A 227 24.53 -22.99 -8.21
CA ARG A 227 24.09 -23.31 -6.85
C ARG A 227 22.81 -24.14 -6.81
N TYR A 228 22.17 -24.37 -7.95
CA TYR A 228 20.91 -25.09 -8.05
C TYR A 228 21.12 -26.61 -8.02
N LYS A 229 20.30 -27.29 -7.22
CA LYS A 229 20.21 -28.75 -7.16
C LYS A 229 18.74 -29.15 -7.14
N GLY A 230 18.28 -29.83 -8.18
CA GLY A 230 16.92 -30.32 -8.28
C GLY A 230 16.52 -30.64 -9.71
N ASP A 231 15.24 -30.95 -9.88
CA ASP A 231 14.68 -31.33 -11.17
C ASP A 231 14.47 -30.10 -12.03
N LYS A 232 14.72 -30.26 -13.33
CA LYS A 232 14.45 -29.26 -14.35
C LYS A 232 13.80 -29.93 -15.54
N ILE A 233 12.57 -29.54 -15.81
CA ILE A 233 11.79 -30.06 -16.94
C ILE A 233 11.56 -28.91 -17.90
N ARG A 234 11.88 -29.13 -19.18
CA ARG A 234 11.51 -28.22 -20.27
C ARG A 234 10.71 -29.01 -21.29
N ASP A 235 9.46 -28.61 -21.47
CA ASP A 235 8.53 -29.21 -22.43
C ASP A 235 7.88 -28.11 -23.27
N GLY A 236 8.29 -28.03 -24.54
CA GLY A 236 7.93 -26.93 -25.43
C GLY A 236 8.20 -25.55 -24.83
N GLN A 237 7.13 -24.82 -24.54
CA GLN A 237 7.18 -23.46 -23.98
C GLN A 237 7.01 -23.43 -22.45
N ARG A 238 7.00 -24.60 -21.79
CA ARG A 238 6.91 -24.72 -20.34
C ARG A 238 8.28 -25.05 -19.74
N VAL A 239 8.60 -24.37 -18.64
CA VAL A 239 9.74 -24.66 -17.78
C VAL A 239 9.22 -24.95 -16.39
N SER A 240 9.66 -26.07 -15.81
CA SER A 240 9.39 -26.41 -14.41
C SER A 240 10.70 -26.65 -13.66
N LEU A 241 10.78 -26.14 -12.44
CA LEU A 241 11.89 -26.31 -11.50
C LEU A 241 11.33 -26.77 -10.17
N ASP A 242 11.92 -27.79 -9.56
CA ASP A 242 11.63 -28.22 -8.19
C ASP A 242 12.95 -28.65 -7.54
N GLY A 243 13.43 -27.85 -6.60
CA GLY A 243 14.77 -28.03 -6.05
C GLY A 243 15.18 -26.97 -5.03
N ASN A 244 16.48 -26.89 -4.79
CA ASN A 244 17.07 -25.92 -3.88
C ASN A 244 18.15 -25.10 -4.59
N VAL A 245 18.27 -23.84 -4.21
CA VAL A 245 19.46 -23.01 -4.43
C VAL A 245 20.23 -22.97 -3.13
N GLY A 246 21.52 -23.34 -3.15
CA GLY A 246 22.35 -23.44 -1.96
C GLY A 246 21.88 -24.57 -1.02
N THR A 247 21.76 -24.28 0.28
CA THR A 247 21.37 -25.28 1.30
C THR A 247 19.84 -25.38 1.51
N GLY A 248 19.04 -24.69 0.71
CA GLY A 248 17.60 -24.51 0.98
C GLY A 248 17.33 -23.43 2.05
N GLY A 249 16.12 -23.40 2.61
CA GLY A 249 15.71 -22.39 3.60
C GLY A 249 14.29 -21.91 3.36
N GLY A 250 14.10 -20.59 3.30
CA GLY A 250 12.86 -19.94 2.87
C GLY A 250 12.37 -20.49 1.53
N SER A 251 11.06 -20.40 1.29
CA SER A 251 10.43 -20.99 0.10
C SER A 251 10.14 -19.94 -0.97
N VAL A 252 10.46 -20.25 -2.22
CA VAL A 252 10.17 -19.43 -3.39
C VAL A 252 9.31 -20.26 -4.35
N THR A 253 8.04 -19.88 -4.48
CA THR A 253 7.05 -20.55 -5.35
C THR A 253 6.58 -19.59 -6.43
N ILE A 254 6.70 -19.98 -7.69
CA ILE A 254 6.41 -19.11 -8.83
C ILE A 254 5.50 -19.85 -9.81
N ASN A 255 4.35 -19.27 -10.11
CA ASN A 255 3.50 -19.65 -11.23
C ASN A 255 3.41 -18.45 -12.18
N SER A 256 4.04 -18.53 -13.34
CA SER A 256 4.07 -17.42 -14.30
C SER A 256 3.58 -17.88 -15.66
N ARG A 257 2.74 -17.07 -16.28
CA ARG A 257 2.40 -17.15 -17.70
C ARG A 257 2.93 -15.85 -18.29
N TYR A 258 3.68 -15.90 -19.39
CA TYR A 258 4.14 -14.72 -20.12
C TYR A 258 4.90 -13.64 -19.30
N GLY A 259 6.20 -13.51 -19.56
CA GLY A 259 7.04 -12.51 -18.91
C GLY A 259 8.11 -13.14 -18.03
N GLY A 260 9.35 -12.65 -18.20
CA GLY A 260 10.53 -13.25 -17.59
C GLY A 260 10.56 -13.06 -16.08
N VAL A 261 11.02 -14.10 -15.39
CA VAL A 261 11.28 -14.08 -13.95
C VAL A 261 12.79 -14.10 -13.74
N LYS A 262 13.30 -13.17 -12.94
CA LYS A 262 14.71 -13.11 -12.55
C LYS A 262 14.80 -13.14 -11.03
N LEU A 263 15.54 -14.11 -10.52
CA LEU A 263 15.84 -14.29 -9.10
C LEU A 263 17.28 -13.87 -8.78
N ILE A 264 17.92 -13.19 -9.73
CA ILE A 264 19.28 -12.67 -9.69
C ILE A 264 19.20 -11.19 -10.03
N GLU A 265 19.85 -10.35 -9.24
CA GLU A 265 20.02 -8.92 -9.54
C GLU A 265 21.47 -8.56 -9.81
#